data_AF-A0AAU2LKE1-F1
#
_entry.id   AF-A0AAU2LKE1-F1
#
_cell.length_a   1.000
_cell.length_b   1.000
_cell.length_c   1.000
_cell.angle_alpha   90.00
_cell.angle_beta   90.00
_cell.angle_gamma   90.00
#
_symmetry.space_group_name_H-M   'P 1'
#
loop_
_entity.id
_entity.type
_entity.pdbx_description
1 polymer ?
#
loop_
_entity_poly.entity_id
_entity_poly.type
_entity_poly.pdbx_seq_one_letter_code
_entity_poly.pdbx_strand_id
1 'polypeptide(L)'
;MNEFELRVGRDGDPEAELRSLLAWLSEDETVGRAVRGRIRGELPAGNGDPDGGGSDLVRPQDGHMNAGGFDVLQLAVESGLSTVSLVFTVLQWRLARRRPPGLTLRRGPYEVRIDGPQAADPESVRRIVAALDGDDDGSS
;
A
#
# COMPACT_ATOMS: atom_id res chain seq x y z
N MET A 1 -6.70 10.43 14.25
CA MET A 1 -6.21 10.37 12.86
C MET A 1 -5.81 8.92 12.63
N ASN A 2 -6.32 8.28 11.58
CA ASN A 2 -6.09 6.87 11.29
C ASN A 2 -4.94 6.76 10.28
N GLU A 3 -3.98 5.88 10.55
CA GLU A 3 -2.87 5.62 9.64
C GLU A 3 -3.11 4.31 8.89
N PHE A 4 -3.04 4.37 7.57
CA PHE A 4 -3.13 3.23 6.68
C PHE A 4 -1.85 3.10 5.86
N GLU A 5 -1.48 1.88 5.54
CA GLU A 5 -0.31 1.57 4.73
C GLU A 5 -0.72 0.67 3.58
N LEU A 6 -0.34 1.05 2.37
CA LEU A 6 -0.69 0.34 1.14
C LEU A 6 0.56 -0.14 0.43
N ARG A 7 0.56 -1.40 0.05
CA ARG A 7 1.64 -2.04 -0.71
C ARG A 7 1.05 -2.61 -2.00
N VAL A 8 1.78 -2.43 -3.09
CA VAL A 8 1.42 -2.99 -4.40
C VAL A 8 2.27 -4.25 -4.62
N GLY A 9 1.67 -5.29 -5.17
CA GLY A 9 2.36 -6.52 -5.53
C GLY A 9 3.42 -6.27 -6.61
N ARG A 10 4.45 -7.12 -6.66
CA ARG A 10 5.62 -6.95 -7.55
C ARG A 10 5.35 -7.18 -9.05
N ASP A 11 4.08 -7.25 -9.45
CA ASP A 11 3.68 -7.45 -10.86
C ASP A 11 3.68 -6.10 -11.58
N GLY A 12 4.87 -5.49 -11.74
CA GLY A 12 5.04 -4.18 -12.40
C GLY A 12 5.94 -3.21 -11.64
N ASP A 13 5.76 -1.92 -11.91
CA ASP A 13 6.46 -0.83 -11.23
C ASP A 13 5.64 -0.37 -10.00
N PRO A 14 6.00 -0.81 -8.78
CA PRO A 14 5.20 -0.55 -7.58
C PRO A 14 5.10 0.95 -7.28
N GLU A 15 6.15 1.72 -7.60
CA GLU A 15 6.19 3.15 -7.35
C GLU A 15 5.19 3.90 -8.26
N ALA A 16 5.16 3.58 -9.55
CA ALA A 16 4.22 4.15 -10.51
C ALA A 16 2.77 3.82 -10.14
N GLU A 17 2.49 2.60 -9.69
CA GLU A 17 1.16 2.20 -9.21
C GLU A 17 0.76 2.98 -7.96
N LEU A 18 1.64 3.10 -6.96
CA LEU A 18 1.39 3.88 -5.75
C LEU A 18 1.18 5.37 -6.04
N ARG A 19 1.93 5.96 -6.98
CA ARG A 19 1.71 7.34 -7.43
C ARG A 19 0.35 7.50 -8.11
N SER A 20 -0.04 6.54 -8.93
CA SER A 20 -1.35 6.57 -9.57
C SER A 20 -2.49 6.42 -8.57
N LEU A 21 -2.32 5.59 -7.54
CA LEU A 21 -3.29 5.45 -6.45
C LEU A 21 -3.41 6.74 -5.64
N LEU A 22 -2.27 7.37 -5.31
CA LEU A 22 -2.26 8.65 -4.60
C LEU A 22 -2.95 9.76 -5.42
N ALA A 23 -2.68 9.82 -6.72
CA ALA A 23 -3.37 10.75 -7.62
C ALA A 23 -4.88 10.50 -7.62
N TRP A 24 -5.30 9.24 -7.78
CA TRP A 24 -6.71 8.86 -7.76
C TRP A 24 -7.41 9.25 -6.45
N LEU A 25 -6.78 8.98 -5.30
CA LEU A 25 -7.31 9.38 -3.99
C LEU A 25 -7.42 10.90 -3.85
N SER A 26 -6.53 11.67 -4.46
CA SER A 26 -6.58 13.13 -4.44
C SER A 26 -7.66 13.72 -5.34
N GLU A 27 -8.04 13.01 -6.41
CA GLU A 27 -9.10 13.46 -7.32
C GLU A 27 -10.51 13.17 -6.79
N ASP A 28 -10.65 12.18 -5.92
CA ASP A 28 -11.92 11.84 -5.28
C ASP A 28 -12.27 12.87 -4.18
N GLU A 29 -13.33 13.64 -4.39
CA GLU A 29 -13.75 14.71 -3.46
C GLU A 29 -14.13 14.20 -2.06
N THR A 30 -14.54 12.93 -1.95
CA THR A 30 -15.02 12.34 -0.70
C THR A 30 -13.87 11.95 0.23
N VAL A 31 -12.72 11.56 -0.34
CA VAL A 31 -11.54 11.12 0.42
C VAL A 31 -10.38 12.11 0.31
N GLY A 32 -10.20 12.80 -0.81
CA GLY A 32 -8.99 13.57 -1.14
C GLY A 32 -8.70 14.73 -0.19
N ARG A 33 -9.72 15.33 0.42
CA ARG A 33 -9.54 16.39 1.44
C ARG A 33 -9.11 15.82 2.80
N ALA A 34 -9.53 14.60 3.11
CA ALA A 34 -9.34 13.94 4.39
C ALA A 34 -8.14 12.99 4.42
N VAL A 35 -7.52 12.72 3.27
CA VAL A 35 -6.39 11.79 3.11
C VAL A 35 -5.12 12.56 2.77
N ARG A 36 -4.06 12.36 3.55
CA ARG A 36 -2.70 12.83 3.22
C ARG A 36 -1.81 11.64 2.97
N GLY A 37 -1.40 11.44 1.72
CA GLY A 37 -0.51 10.34 1.34
C GLY A 37 0.97 10.73 1.28
N ARG A 38 1.83 9.80 1.68
CA ARG A 38 3.29 9.87 1.50
C ARG A 38 3.79 8.50 1.06
N ILE A 39 4.45 8.46 -0.10
CA ILE A 39 5.14 7.25 -0.57
C ILE A 39 6.48 7.17 0.17
N ARG A 40 6.79 6.01 0.76
CA ARG A 40 8.07 5.72 1.40
C ARG A 40 8.78 4.60 0.69
N GLY A 41 10.10 4.76 0.60
CA GLY A 41 11.00 3.66 0.30
C GLY A 41 11.16 2.76 1.52
N GLU A 42 10.90 1.46 1.36
CA GLU A 42 11.40 0.48 2.33
C GLU A 42 12.84 0.22 1.92
N LEU A 43 13.79 0.80 2.67
CA LEU A 43 15.17 0.35 2.59
C LEU A 43 15.13 -1.17 2.80
N PRO A 44 15.73 -2.00 1.92
CA PRO A 44 15.97 -3.37 2.30
C PRO A 44 16.68 -3.30 3.64
N ALA A 45 16.17 -4.01 4.65
CA ALA A 45 16.87 -4.16 5.91
C ALA A 45 18.26 -4.66 5.54
N GLY A 46 19.21 -3.74 5.50
CA GLY A 46 20.57 -4.06 5.17
C GLY A 46 21.01 -4.99 6.29
N ASN A 47 21.23 -6.25 5.96
CA ASN A 47 22.29 -7.00 6.60
C ASN A 47 23.61 -6.27 6.26
N GLY A 48 23.79 -5.08 6.83
CA GLY A 48 25.08 -4.50 7.04
C GLY A 48 25.72 -5.39 8.07
N ASP A 49 26.42 -6.40 7.60
CA ASP A 49 27.46 -7.03 8.37
C ASP A 49 28.47 -5.93 8.72
N PRO A 50 28.66 -5.58 10.00
CA PRO A 50 29.60 -4.54 10.37
C PRO A 50 31.05 -5.04 10.43
N ASP A 51 31.35 -6.29 10.01
CA ASP A 51 32.68 -6.88 10.18
C ASP A 51 33.21 -7.57 8.90
N GLY A 52 34.26 -6.98 8.30
CA GLY A 52 35.26 -7.79 7.61
C GLY A 52 35.28 -7.74 6.08
N GLY A 53 36.06 -6.79 5.55
CA GLY A 53 37.12 -7.04 4.56
C GLY A 53 36.85 -7.87 3.29
N GLY A 54 36.98 -7.24 2.13
CA GLY A 54 37.28 -7.96 0.89
C GLY A 54 37.00 -7.15 -0.38
N SER A 55 38.06 -6.62 -0.98
CA SER A 55 38.02 -6.12 -2.36
C SER A 55 37.73 -7.26 -3.34
N ASP A 56 36.64 -7.19 -4.11
CA ASP A 56 36.60 -7.70 -5.49
C ASP A 56 35.42 -7.09 -6.29
N LEU A 57 35.76 -6.24 -7.25
CA LEU A 57 35.08 -6.01 -8.54
C LEU A 57 33.53 -6.05 -8.59
N VAL A 58 32.86 -4.97 -8.18
CA VAL A 58 31.54 -4.64 -8.73
C VAL A 58 31.72 -3.87 -10.04
N ARG A 59 31.60 -4.60 -11.16
CA ARG A 59 31.35 -4.02 -12.48
C ARG A 59 29.96 -3.37 -12.45
N PRO A 60 29.80 -2.07 -12.82
CA PRO A 60 28.48 -1.52 -13.08
C PRO A 60 27.96 -2.17 -14.37
N GLN A 61 27.08 -3.16 -14.21
CA GLN A 61 26.36 -3.76 -15.32
C GLN A 61 25.18 -2.86 -15.64
N ASP A 62 25.18 -2.35 -16.87
CA ASP A 62 24.16 -1.54 -17.50
C ASP A 62 22.71 -2.01 -17.25
N GLY A 63 21.80 -1.04 -17.06
CA GLY A 63 20.52 -1.09 -17.77
C GLY A 63 19.22 -1.32 -16.99
N HIS A 64 19.19 -1.28 -15.65
CA HIS A 64 17.92 -1.09 -14.94
C HIS A 64 18.14 -0.17 -13.74
N MET A 65 17.50 1.00 -13.78
CA MET A 65 17.46 1.95 -12.67
C MET A 65 17.12 1.26 -11.35
N ASN A 66 18.02 1.41 -10.38
CA ASN A 66 17.78 1.41 -8.94
C ASN A 66 16.68 0.45 -8.43
N ALA A 67 17.07 -0.80 -8.15
CA ALA A 67 16.40 -1.65 -7.18
C ALA A 67 16.58 -1.12 -5.73
N GLY A 68 16.23 0.14 -5.50
CA GLY A 68 16.08 0.75 -4.17
C GLY A 68 14.59 0.69 -3.81
N GLY A 69 14.25 -0.11 -2.81
CA GLY A 69 12.88 -0.51 -2.50
C GLY A 69 11.92 0.66 -2.27
N PHE A 70 10.88 0.73 -3.11
CA PHE A 70 9.70 1.58 -2.92
C PHE A 70 8.49 0.66 -2.88
N ASP A 71 7.92 0.45 -1.70
CA ASP A 71 6.89 -0.59 -1.54
C ASP A 71 5.76 -0.21 -0.56
N VAL A 72 5.69 1.05 -0.10
CA VAL A 72 4.66 1.48 0.85
C VAL A 72 4.16 2.90 0.59
N LEU A 73 2.84 3.06 0.47
CA LEU A 73 2.12 4.33 0.56
C LEU A 73 1.52 4.46 1.95
N GLN A 74 2.00 5.41 2.73
CA GLN A 74 1.45 5.78 4.04
C GLN A 74 0.35 6.81 3.82
N LEU A 75 -0.87 6.52 4.28
CA LEU A 75 -2.00 7.41 4.25
C LEU A 75 -2.36 7.82 5.66
N ALA A 76 -2.39 9.13 5.87
CA ALA A 76 -2.80 9.74 7.11
C ALA A 76 -4.22 10.28 6.91
N VAL A 77 -5.18 9.64 7.56
CA VAL A 77 -6.62 9.81 7.31
C VAL A 77 -7.27 10.51 8.49
N GLU A 78 -8.01 11.60 8.24
CA GLU A 78 -8.75 12.28 9.29
C GLU A 78 -9.76 11.34 9.96
N SER A 79 -9.92 11.45 11.28
CA SER A 79 -10.78 10.53 12.07
C SER A 79 -12.26 10.58 11.69
N GLY A 80 -12.70 11.56 10.90
CA GLY A 80 -14.06 11.66 10.39
C GLY A 80 -14.31 10.92 9.06
N LEU A 81 -13.26 10.36 8.42
CA LEU A 81 -13.43 9.62 7.18
C LEU A 81 -13.86 8.17 7.45
N SER A 82 -14.83 7.69 6.67
CA SER A 82 -15.25 6.30 6.71
C SER A 82 -14.19 5.37 6.09
N THR A 83 -13.75 4.37 6.84
CA THR A 83 -12.90 3.26 6.35
C THR A 83 -13.50 2.60 5.11
N VAL A 84 -14.83 2.51 5.03
CA VAL A 84 -15.54 1.96 3.87
C VAL A 84 -15.28 2.78 2.61
N SER A 85 -15.38 4.11 2.69
CA SER A 85 -15.16 4.99 1.54
C SER A 85 -13.73 4.88 1.04
N LEU A 86 -12.75 4.85 1.94
CA LEU A 86 -11.34 4.66 1.58
C LEU A 86 -11.13 3.33 0.85
N VAL A 87 -11.58 2.22 1.45
CA VAL A 87 -11.45 0.88 0.84
C VAL A 87 -12.14 0.83 -0.51
N PHE A 88 -13.33 1.43 -0.63
CA PHE A 88 -14.07 1.46 -1.88
C PHE A 88 -13.33 2.22 -2.98
N THR A 89 -12.85 3.45 -2.70
CA THR A 89 -12.08 4.24 -3.68
C THR A 89 -10.78 3.51 -4.09
N VAL A 90 -10.08 2.84 -3.17
CA VAL A 90 -8.89 2.03 -3.47
C VAL A 90 -9.23 0.85 -4.39
N LEU A 91 -10.35 0.16 -4.14
CA LEU A 91 -10.80 -0.95 -4.98
C LEU A 91 -11.24 -0.48 -6.37
N GLN A 92 -11.90 0.68 -6.46
CA GLN A 92 -12.26 1.28 -7.75
C GLN A 92 -11.03 1.60 -8.59
N TRP A 93 -10.00 2.21 -7.98
CA TRP A 93 -8.72 2.44 -8.66
C TRP A 93 -8.13 1.12 -9.19
N ARG A 94 -8.11 0.07 -8.37
CA ARG A 94 -7.57 -1.23 -8.75
C ARG A 94 -8.35 -1.86 -9.91
N LEU A 95 -9.68 -1.76 -9.89
CA LEU A 95 -10.55 -2.27 -10.97
C LEU A 95 -10.44 -1.46 -12.27
N ALA A 96 -10.10 -0.17 -12.18
CA ALA A 96 -9.84 0.65 -13.36
C ALA A 96 -8.54 0.24 -14.10
N ARG A 97 -7.69 -0.60 -13.49
CA ARG A 97 -6.49 -1.12 -14.12
C ARG A 97 -6.79 -2.28 -15.07
N ARG A 98 -6.09 -2.27 -16.20
CA ARG A 98 -6.14 -3.38 -17.18
C ARG A 98 -5.68 -4.72 -16.59
N ARG A 99 -4.73 -4.68 -15.64
CA ARG A 99 -4.29 -5.81 -14.82
C ARG A 99 -4.38 -5.35 -13.37
N PRO A 100 -5.38 -5.80 -12.59
CA PRO A 100 -5.54 -5.34 -11.22
C PRO A 100 -4.36 -5.86 -10.39
N PRO A 101 -3.47 -4.97 -9.87
CA PRO A 101 -2.33 -5.42 -9.09
C PRO A 101 -2.81 -6.05 -7.77
N GLY A 102 -2.03 -6.99 -7.22
CA GLY A 102 -2.22 -7.41 -5.83
C GLY A 102 -2.02 -6.21 -4.90
N LEU A 103 -2.90 -6.04 -3.91
CA LEU A 103 -2.78 -4.97 -2.93
C LEU A 103 -2.69 -5.55 -1.53
N THR A 104 -1.86 -4.96 -0.69
CA THR A 104 -1.87 -5.24 0.75
C THR A 104 -2.18 -3.93 1.47
N LEU A 105 -3.27 -3.92 2.24
CA LEU A 105 -3.72 -2.77 3.01
C LEU A 105 -3.54 -3.10 4.50
N ARG A 106 -2.82 -2.25 5.22
CA ARG A 106 -2.52 -2.40 6.64
C ARG A 106 -3.01 -1.19 7.42
N ARG A 107 -3.57 -1.42 8.60
CA ARG A 107 -3.92 -0.39 9.59
C ARG A 107 -3.49 -0.90 10.97
N GLY A 108 -2.43 -0.31 11.52
CA GLY A 108 -1.84 -0.79 12.78
C GLY A 108 -1.44 -2.28 12.67
N PRO A 109 -1.94 -3.18 13.55
CA PRO A 109 -1.62 -4.61 13.51
C PRO A 109 -2.40 -5.40 12.46
N TYR A 110 -3.45 -4.81 11.87
CA TYR A 110 -4.33 -5.52 10.94
C TYR A 110 -3.80 -5.37 9.51
N GLU A 111 -3.49 -6.50 8.86
CA GLU A 111 -3.05 -6.56 7.47
C GLU A 111 -4.06 -7.37 6.66
N VAL A 112 -4.49 -6.82 5.53
CA VAL A 112 -5.43 -7.46 4.62
C VAL A 112 -4.84 -7.49 3.23
N ARG A 113 -4.74 -8.69 2.66
CA ARG A 113 -4.31 -8.90 1.28
C ARG A 113 -5.53 -8.98 0.35
N ILE A 114 -5.46 -8.23 -0.73
CA ILE A 114 -6.50 -8.03 -1.73
C ILE A 114 -5.96 -8.56 -3.06
N ASP A 115 -6.32 -9.80 -3.37
CA ASP A 115 -5.92 -10.51 -4.58
C ASP A 115 -7.14 -10.89 -5.42
N GLY A 116 -6.97 -10.90 -6.75
CA GLY A 116 -8.03 -11.29 -7.70
C GLY A 116 -9.21 -10.30 -7.83
N PRO A 117 -10.08 -10.49 -8.83
CA PRO A 117 -11.22 -9.60 -9.09
C PRO A 117 -12.32 -9.64 -8.01
N GLN A 118 -12.46 -10.76 -7.29
CA GLN A 118 -13.48 -10.98 -6.26
C GLN A 118 -13.29 -10.14 -4.99
N ALA A 119 -12.15 -9.46 -4.87
CA ALA A 119 -11.89 -8.61 -3.72
C ALA A 119 -12.77 -7.34 -3.71
N ALA A 120 -13.42 -7.02 -4.83
CA ALA A 120 -14.38 -5.92 -4.94
C ALA A 120 -15.84 -6.34 -4.68
N ASP A 121 -16.11 -7.62 -4.41
CA ASP A 121 -17.45 -8.08 -4.05
C ASP A 121 -17.91 -7.49 -2.71
N PRO A 122 -19.20 -7.17 -2.55
CA PRO A 122 -19.71 -6.47 -1.36
C PRO A 122 -19.40 -7.22 -0.05
N GLU A 123 -19.42 -8.56 -0.05
CA GLU A 123 -19.04 -9.34 1.14
C GLU A 123 -17.54 -9.30 1.44
N SER A 124 -16.70 -9.28 0.39
CA SER A 124 -15.26 -9.12 0.54
C SER A 124 -14.94 -7.73 1.09
N VAL A 125 -15.57 -6.67 0.56
CA VAL A 125 -15.42 -5.30 1.07
C VAL A 125 -15.79 -5.21 2.54
N ARG A 126 -16.93 -5.79 2.93
CA ARG A 126 -17.35 -5.83 4.34
C ARG A 126 -16.31 -6.49 5.24
N ARG A 127 -15.75 -7.62 4.82
CA ARG A 127 -14.69 -8.32 5.58
C ARG A 127 -13.40 -7.52 5.66
N ILE A 128 -12.99 -6.87 4.57
CA ILE A 128 -11.80 -6.00 4.53
C ILE A 128 -12.00 -4.83 5.49
N VAL A 129 -13.13 -4.14 5.42
CA VAL A 129 -13.46 -3.03 6.31
C VAL A 129 -13.49 -3.49 7.77
N ALA A 130 -14.16 -4.59 8.09
CA ALA A 130 -14.23 -5.07 9.47
C ALA A 130 -12.84 -5.42 10.04
N ALA A 131 -11.98 -6.06 9.24
CA ALA A 131 -10.62 -6.36 9.64
C ALA A 131 -9.79 -5.09 9.86
N LEU A 132 -9.98 -4.06 9.04
CA LEU A 132 -9.27 -2.79 9.15
C LEU A 132 -9.85 -1.87 10.21
N ASP A 133 -11.15 -1.92 10.48
CA ASP A 133 -11.77 -1.07 11.50
C ASP A 133 -11.23 -1.43 12.90
N GLY A 134 -10.71 -2.64 13.03
CA GLY A 134 -10.33 -3.22 14.29
C GLY A 134 -11.61 -3.55 15.01
N ASP A 135 -11.85 -4.83 15.22
CA ASP A 135 -12.82 -5.24 16.22
C ASP A 135 -12.36 -4.63 17.57
N ASP A 136 -13.00 -3.53 17.94
CA ASP A 136 -13.03 -2.90 19.26
C ASP A 136 -13.96 -3.72 20.18
N ASP A 137 -13.98 -5.06 20.08
CA ASP A 137 -14.82 -5.95 20.89
C ASP A 137 -14.21 -7.35 21.11
N GLY A 138 -13.01 -7.41 21.73
CA GLY A 138 -12.32 -8.68 21.94
C GLY A 138 -11.49 -8.81 23.21
N SER A 139 -11.70 -7.97 24.21
CA SER A 139 -11.16 -8.17 25.55
C SER A 139 -12.24 -7.94 26.60
N SER A 140 -12.93 -9.01 26.98
CA SER A 140 -13.58 -9.12 28.28
C SER A 140 -13.46 -10.53 28.83
#